data_AF-X1LUE4-F1
#
_entry.id   AF-X1LUE4-F1
#
_cell.length_a   1.000
_cell.length_b   1.000
_cell.length_c   1.000
_cell.angle_alpha   90.00
_cell.angle_beta   90.00
_cell.angle_gamma   90.00
#
_symmetry.space_group_name_H-M   'P 1'
#
loop_
_entity.id
_entity.type
_entity.pdbx_description
1 polymer ?
#
loop_
_entity_poly.entity_id
_entity_poly.type
_entity_poly.pdbx_seq_one_letter_code
_entity_poly.pdbx_strand_id
1 'polypeptide(L)' 'MQFYVTDAKSIVNYGFDKIRFISAVPVGSYIRDVTYISKIELVKKGMKFTSHHTIEIKGQDKPAVIADWINLLIL' A
#
# COMPACT_ATOMS: atom_id res chain seq x y z
N MET A 1 5.09 -10.14 3.72
CA MET A 1 4.10 -10.49 4.76
C MET A 1 2.74 -10.13 4.21
N GLN A 2 1.80 -11.07 4.13
CA GLN A 2 0.47 -10.82 3.57
C GLN A 2 -0.51 -10.67 4.74
N PHE A 3 -1.34 -9.62 4.71
CA PHE A 3 -2.42 -9.43 5.68
C PHE A 3 -3.77 -9.64 4.99
N TYR A 4 -4.77 -9.99 5.79
CA TYR A 4 -6.15 -10.20 5.34
C TYR A 4 -7.08 -9.31 6.15
N VAL A 5 -8.09 -8.75 5.48
CA VAL A 5 -9.17 -7.98 6.11
C VAL A 5 -10.44 -8.81 6.00
N THR A 6 -11.03 -9.20 7.13
CA THR A 6 -12.18 -10.14 7.18
C THR A 6 -13.52 -9.44 7.40
N ASP A 7 -13.58 -8.43 8.27
CA ASP A 7 -14.84 -7.91 8.81
C ASP A 7 -15.24 -6.53 8.28
N ALA A 8 -14.54 -6.03 7.26
CA ALA A 8 -14.87 -4.74 6.66
C ALA A 8 -16.09 -4.86 5.72
N LYS A 9 -17.10 -4.02 5.94
CA LYS A 9 -18.24 -3.86 5.00
C LYS A 9 -17.78 -3.25 3.68
N SER A 10 -16.83 -2.31 3.76
CA SER A 10 -16.21 -1.69 2.59
C SER A 10 -14.83 -1.14 2.94
N ILE A 11 -13.96 -1.08 1.94
CA ILE A 11 -12.62 -0.50 2.02
C ILE A 11 -12.55 0.69 1.05
N VAL A 12 -12.20 1.86 1.57
CA VAL A 12 -12.06 3.08 0.77
C VAL A 12 -10.58 3.43 0.67
N ASN A 13 -10.10 3.63 -0.55
CA ASN A 13 -8.79 4.25 -0.77
C ASN A 13 -8.85 5.69 -0.24
N TYR A 14 -8.16 5.95 0.85
CA TYR A 14 -8.17 7.25 1.54
C TYR A 14 -7.01 8.15 1.09
N GLY A 15 -6.27 7.74 0.07
CA GLY A 15 -5.10 8.45 -0.46
C GLY A 15 -3.80 7.99 0.17
N PHE A 16 -2.75 8.81 0.02
CA PHE A 16 -1.40 8.49 0.44
C PHE A 16 -0.85 9.61 1.32
N ASP A 17 -0.19 9.27 2.42
CA ASP A 17 0.61 10.24 3.18
C ASP A 17 1.85 10.62 2.36
N LYS A 18 2.43 9.64 1.67
CA LYS A 18 3.61 9.81 0.83
C LYS A 18 3.55 8.85 -0.34
N ILE A 19 3.90 9.33 -1.53
CA ILE A 19 4.13 8.48 -2.71
C ILE A 19 5.28 9.06 -3.53
N ARG A 20 6.20 8.20 -3.98
CA ARG A 20 7.29 8.57 -4.88
C ARG A 20 7.42 7.55 -5.99
N PHE A 21 7.41 8.03 -7.23
CA PHE A 21 7.73 7.27 -8.43
C PHE A 21 9.23 7.47 -8.72
N ILE A 22 10.01 6.41 -8.51
CA ILE A 22 11.48 6.46 -8.50
C ILE A 22 12.06 6.01 -9.84
N SER A 23 11.50 4.94 -10.41
CA SER A 23 11.90 4.37 -11.69
C SER A 23 10.68 4.18 -12.59
N ALA A 24 10.85 4.40 -13.90
CA ALA A 24 9.84 4.02 -14.88
C ALA A 24 9.68 2.48 -14.92
N VAL A 25 8.47 2.02 -15.24
CA VAL A 25 8.17 0.58 -15.40
C VAL A 25 7.97 0.29 -16.88
N PRO A 26 8.97 -0.31 -17.58
CA PRO A 26 8.80 -0.71 -18.96
C PRO A 26 7.67 -1.74 -19.11
N VAL A 27 6.96 -1.68 -20.23
CA VAL A 27 5.94 -2.68 -20.58
C VAL A 27 6.57 -4.08 -20.59
N GLY A 28 5.86 -5.06 -20.01
CA GLY A 28 6.34 -6.44 -19.88
C GLY A 28 7.26 -6.70 -18.70
N SER A 29 7.58 -5.70 -17.88
CA SER A 29 8.35 -5.90 -16.65
C SER A 29 7.58 -6.71 -15.61
N TYR A 30 8.30 -7.54 -14.86
CA TYR A 30 7.76 -8.19 -13.67
C TYR A 30 7.96 -7.29 -12.46
N ILE A 31 6.90 -7.00 -11.73
CA ILE A 31 6.93 -6.23 -10.48
C ILE A 31 6.58 -7.09 -9.27
N ARG A 32 7.08 -6.70 -8.10
CA ARG A 32 6.71 -7.30 -6.81
C ARG A 32 6.44 -6.17 -5.81
N ASP A 33 5.30 -6.23 -5.13
CA ASP A 33 5.02 -5.34 -4.01
C ASP A 33 5.42 -6.02 -2.70
N VAL A 34 6.25 -5.32 -1.91
CA VAL A 34 6.60 -5.70 -0.55
C VAL A 34 5.93 -4.71 0.39
N THR A 35 5.00 -5.22 1.20
CA THR A 35 4.17 -4.39 2.07
C THR A 35 4.14 -4.87 3.51
N TYR A 36 3.90 -3.91 4.42
CA TYR A 36 3.57 -4.13 5.83
C TYR A 36 2.66 -3.00 6.35
N ILE A 37 1.85 -3.30 7.37
CA ILE A 37 1.03 -2.28 8.04
C ILE A 37 1.95 -1.47 8.96
N SER A 38 2.07 -0.17 8.72
CA SER A 38 2.91 0.75 9.48
C SER A 38 2.14 1.48 10.59
N LYS A 39 0.83 1.67 10.42
CA LYS A 39 -0.02 2.35 11.39
C LYS A 39 -1.47 1.85 11.33
N ILE A 40 -2.12 1.82 12.48
CA ILE A 40 -3.56 1.59 12.62
C ILE A 40 -4.16 2.68 13.51
N GLU A 41 -5.30 3.23 13.12
CA GLU A 41 -6.04 4.26 13.85
C GLU A 41 -7.53 3.94 13.89
N LEU A 42 -8.11 3.88 15.08
CA LEU A 42 -9.56 3.74 15.24
C LEU A 42 -10.26 5.06 14.93
N VAL A 43 -11.35 4.98 14.18
CA VAL A 43 -12.22 6.13 13.86
C VAL A 43 -13.68 5.78 14.18
N LYS A 44 -14.55 6.80 14.28
CA LYS A 44 -15.93 6.63 14.77
C LYS A 44 -16.75 5.49 14.12
N LYS A 45 -16.51 5.18 12.83
CA LYS A 45 -17.23 4.16 12.05
C LYS A 45 -16.33 3.03 11.52
N GLY A 46 -15.13 2.86 12.08
CA GLY A 46 -14.21 1.81 11.63
C GLY A 46 -12.75 2.11 11.95
N MET A 47 -11.87 1.88 10.98
CA MET A 47 -10.42 1.91 11.17
C MET A 47 -9.73 2.49 9.94
N LYS A 48 -8.77 3.38 10.13
CA LYS A 48 -7.77 3.69 9.10
C LYS A 48 -6.54 2.83 9.34
N PHE A 49 -5.99 2.25 8.29
CA PHE A 49 -4.66 1.68 8.35
C PHE A 49 -3.77 2.30 7.27
N THR A 50 -2.52 2.52 7.62
CA THR A 50 -1.47 2.91 6.70
C THR A 50 -0.60 1.69 6.43
N SER A 51 -0.45 1.33 5.17
CA SER A 51 0.49 0.30 4.72
C SER A 51 1.66 0.95 3.99
N HIS A 52 2.88 0.54 4.35
CA HIS A 52 4.07 0.90 3.59
C HIS A 52 4.21 -0.06 2.41
N HIS A 53 4.56 0.46 1.24
CA HIS A 53 4.73 -0.28 0.00
C HIS A 53 6.07 0.04 -0.63
N THR A 54 6.80 -1.01 -1.02
CA THR A 54 7.96 -0.94 -1.90
C THR A 54 7.66 -1.81 -3.11
N ILE A 55 7.40 -1.16 -4.25
CA ILE A 55 7.14 -1.85 -5.52
C ILE A 55 8.46 -1.97 -6.27
N GLU A 56 9.00 -3.18 -6.34
CA GLU A 56 10.27 -3.52 -6.97
C GLU A 56 10.06 -3.98 -8.41
N ILE A 57 11.06 -3.77 -9.27
CA ILE A 57 11.09 -4.31 -10.64
C ILE A 57 12.16 -5.40 -10.70
N LYS A 58 11.81 -6.59 -11.20
CA LYS A 58 12.75 -7.72 -11.29
C LYS A 58 14.02 -7.32 -12.06
N GLY A 59 15.18 -7.48 -11.43
CA GLY A 59 16.49 -7.19 -12.03
C GLY A 59 16.89 -5.71 -12.02
N GLN A 60 16.19 -4.84 -11.28
CA GLN A 60 16.60 -3.44 -11.06
C GLN A 60 16.93 -3.18 -9.59
N ASP A 61 17.95 -2.35 -9.36
CA ASP A 61 18.40 -1.98 -8.00
C ASP A 61 17.48 -0.96 -7.33
N LYS A 62 16.79 -0.13 -8.12
CA LYS A 62 15.86 0.89 -7.61
C LYS A 62 14.42 0.42 -7.74
N PRO A 63 13.57 0.64 -6.72
CA PRO A 63 12.15 0.34 -6.81
C PRO A 63 11.46 1.28 -7.81
N ALA A 64 10.32 0.84 -8.33
CA ALA A 64 9.40 1.68 -9.09
C ALA A 64 8.73 2.72 -8.18
N VAL A 65 8.20 2.27 -7.03
CA VAL A 65 7.41 3.10 -6.12
C VAL A 65 7.79 2.83 -4.67
N ILE A 66 7.83 3.89 -3.88
CA ILE A 66 7.73 3.83 -2.41
C ILE A 66 6.52 4.64 -1.99
N ALA A 67 5.63 4.05 -1.19
CA ALA A 67 4.39 4.70 -0.78
C ALA A 67 3.95 4.33 0.65
N ASP A 68 3.31 5.27 1.32
CA ASP A 68 2.54 5.06 2.54
C ASP A 68 1.06 5.23 2.16
N TRP A 69 0.37 4.11 1.95
CA TRP A 69 -1.00 4.05 1.45
C TRP A 69 -2.01 3.95 2.59
N ILE A 70 -2.97 4.86 2.63
CA ILE A 70 -4.00 4.91 3.66
C ILE A 70 -5.29 4.31 3.10
N ASN A 71 -5.85 3.36 3.86
CA ASN A 71 -7.14 2.77 3.57
C ASN A 71 -8.07 2.98 4.77
N LEU A 72 -9.31 3.39 4.50
CA LEU A 72 -10.36 3.48 5.49
C LEU A 72 -11.26 2.23 5.39
N LEU A 73 -11.24 1.43 6.44
CA LEU A 73 -12.14 0.32 6.67
C LEU A 73 -13.40 0.83 7.35
N ILE A 74 -14.55 0.56 6.72
CA ILE A 74 -15.87 0.79 7.32
C ILE A 74 -16.34 -0.55 7.88
N LEU A 75 -16.63 -0.57 9.18
CA LEU A 75 -17.07 -1.76 9.91
C LEU A 75 -18.61 -1.82 10.04
#